data_AF-A0A803QA19-F1
#
_entry.id   AF-A0A803QA19-F1
#
_cell.length_a   1.000
_cell.length_b   1.000
_cell.length_c   1.000
_cell.angle_alpha   90.00
_cell.angle_beta   90.00
_cell.angle_gamma   90.00
#
_symmetry.space_group_name_H-M   'P 1'
#
loop_
_entity.id
_entity.type
_entity.pdbx_description
1 polymer ?
#
loop_
_entity_poly.entity_id
_entity_poly.type
_entity_poly.pdbx_seq_one_letter_code
_entity_poly.pdbx_strand_id
1 'polypeptide(L)'
;MVKRILKKFPMAIYDTNEDEKNVVLLALENKQVKLYKFLLQKYSKNESIFRRVDKDGNGALHIAASNTDQQNMQRWPIPGDALQMQWEIKWNKFVKNSMPENFCVGHNNNGETPEAIFTREHKKLVETGSEWMRKTAESCSLVAALIATVAFATSTSLPGGTSDQNGKPLMATEPAFHVFAVSSLIALCFSVTSLVMFLAILTSRFSEKDFDKVLPWKLLMGLTSLFLAIVSMLVSFCAGHFFVLQDALKVAAFPVYTVTFIPISFFAIAQFPLYIDLVRATFWSPFGDPRKLFAPSEY
;
A
#
# COMPACT_ATOMS: atom_id res chain seq x y z
N MET A 1 -4.14 17.43 26.41
CA MET A 1 -3.69 18.73 26.96
C MET A 1 -4.34 19.91 26.25
N VAL A 2 -4.09 20.13 24.95
CA VAL A 2 -4.61 21.28 24.17
C VAL A 2 -6.12 21.53 24.34
N LYS A 3 -6.96 20.49 24.27
CA LYS A 3 -8.42 20.61 24.48
C LYS A 3 -8.79 21.23 25.84
N ARG A 4 -8.04 20.94 26.91
CA ARG A 4 -8.29 21.49 28.26
C ARG A 4 -7.87 22.96 28.33
N ILE A 5 -6.75 23.31 27.69
CA ILE A 5 -6.26 24.69 27.61
C ILE A 5 -7.28 25.56 26.86
N LEU A 6 -7.71 25.16 25.67
CA LEU A 6 -8.70 25.90 24.87
C LEU A 6 -10.09 25.97 25.52
N LYS A 7 -10.41 25.09 26.49
CA LYS A 7 -11.64 25.18 27.28
C LYS A 7 -11.51 26.22 28.39
N LYS A 8 -10.34 26.31 29.03
CA LYS A 8 -10.09 27.24 30.14
C LYS A 8 -9.73 28.65 29.66
N PHE A 9 -9.01 28.73 28.54
CA PHE A 9 -8.53 29.97 27.91
C PHE A 9 -8.83 29.93 26.41
N PRO A 10 -10.07 30.26 25.97
CA PRO A 10 -10.45 30.20 24.56
C PRO A 10 -9.62 31.11 23.65
N MET A 11 -9.11 32.22 24.18
CA MET A 11 -8.29 33.18 23.43
C MET A 11 -6.91 32.63 23.05
N ALA A 12 -6.43 31.59 23.75
CA ALA A 12 -5.15 30.96 23.45
C ALA A 12 -5.10 30.29 22.06
N ILE A 13 -6.22 30.22 21.34
CA ILE A 13 -6.25 29.78 19.94
C ILE A 13 -5.58 30.78 18.98
N TYR A 14 -5.50 32.05 19.38
CA TYR A 14 -4.87 33.12 18.62
C TYR A 14 -3.40 33.32 18.96
N ASP A 15 -2.93 32.72 20.06
CA ASP A 15 -1.54 32.80 20.47
C ASP A 15 -0.65 32.13 19.41
N THR A 16 0.52 32.74 19.20
CA THR A 16 1.53 32.25 18.25
C THR A 16 2.85 31.99 18.96
N ASN A 17 3.65 31.10 18.40
CA ASN A 17 5.04 30.91 18.81
C ASN A 17 5.97 31.99 18.22
N GLU A 18 7.28 31.83 18.42
CA GLU A 18 8.32 32.74 17.88
C GLU A 18 8.35 32.79 16.34
N ASP A 19 7.89 31.72 15.67
CA ASP A 19 7.77 31.64 14.21
C ASP A 19 6.42 32.15 13.70
N GLU A 20 5.64 32.81 14.55
CA GLU A 20 4.27 33.27 14.25
C GLU A 20 3.24 32.17 13.95
N LYS A 21 3.57 30.91 14.22
CA LYS A 21 2.68 29.76 14.03
C LYS A 21 1.68 29.66 15.18
N ASN A 22 0.39 29.62 14.82
CA ASN A 22 -0.66 29.32 15.77
C ASN A 22 -0.84 27.81 15.96
N VAL A 23 -1.79 27.42 16.83
CA VAL A 23 -2.08 26.01 17.12
C VAL A 23 -2.50 25.18 15.88
N VAL A 24 -3.07 25.81 14.85
CA VAL A 24 -3.44 25.13 13.60
C VAL A 24 -2.20 24.75 12.81
N LEU A 25 -1.31 25.73 12.56
CA LEU A 25 -0.07 25.51 11.82
C LEU A 25 0.85 24.52 12.56
N LEU A 26 0.96 24.65 13.88
CA LEU A 26 1.74 23.71 14.70
C LEU A 26 1.17 22.28 14.66
N ALA A 27 -0.16 22.13 14.60
CA ALA A 27 -0.78 20.80 14.48
C ALA A 27 -0.49 20.16 13.11
N LEU A 28 -0.39 20.97 12.05
CA LEU A 28 -0.06 20.52 10.70
C LEU A 28 1.40 20.12 10.58
N GLU A 29 2.30 20.99 11.04
CA GLU A 29 3.75 20.77 11.05
C GLU A 29 4.12 19.48 11.78
N ASN A 30 3.50 19.23 12.93
CA ASN A 30 3.76 18.03 13.74
C ASN A 30 2.88 16.83 13.32
N LYS A 31 2.19 16.89 12.18
CA LYS A 31 1.31 15.83 11.65
C LYS A 31 0.31 15.29 12.69
N GLN A 32 -0.17 16.15 13.60
CA GLN A 32 -1.07 15.80 14.70
C GLN A 32 -2.53 15.70 14.21
N VAL A 33 -2.83 14.66 13.43
CA VAL A 33 -4.14 14.43 12.76
C VAL A 33 -5.33 14.60 13.72
N LYS A 34 -5.25 14.00 14.91
CA LYS A 34 -6.35 14.02 15.90
C LYS A 34 -6.61 15.44 16.43
N LEU A 35 -5.56 16.23 16.59
CA LEU A 35 -5.68 17.62 17.05
C LEU A 35 -6.24 18.49 15.94
N TYR A 36 -5.69 18.38 14.72
CA TYR A 36 -6.15 19.16 13.58
C TYR A 36 -7.63 18.89 13.25
N LYS A 37 -8.07 17.63 13.26
CA LYS A 37 -9.50 17.27 13.13
C LYS A 37 -10.38 17.93 14.20
N PHE A 38 -9.93 17.93 15.44
CA PHE A 38 -10.66 18.58 16.53
C PHE A 38 -10.78 20.09 16.30
N LEU A 39 -9.70 20.74 15.82
CA LEU A 39 -9.71 22.17 15.50
C LEU A 39 -10.69 22.47 14.36
N LEU A 40 -10.66 21.68 13.28
CA LEU A 40 -11.61 21.78 12.18
C LEU A 40 -13.06 21.65 12.65
N GLN A 41 -13.40 20.64 13.44
CA GLN A 41 -14.76 20.43 13.92
C GLN A 41 -15.27 21.56 14.82
N LYS A 42 -14.43 22.00 15.76
CA LYS A 42 -14.86 22.94 16.79
C LYS A 42 -14.81 24.40 16.32
N TYR A 43 -13.88 24.73 15.43
CA TYR A 43 -13.60 26.12 15.05
C TYR A 43 -13.75 26.37 13.55
N SER A 44 -14.40 25.48 12.78
CA SER A 44 -14.60 25.58 11.32
C SER A 44 -15.02 26.96 10.80
N LYS A 45 -15.84 27.68 11.56
CA LYS A 45 -16.36 29.02 11.21
C LYS A 45 -15.36 30.15 11.46
N ASN A 46 -14.27 29.89 12.17
CA ASN A 46 -13.30 30.90 12.54
C ASN A 46 -12.22 31.00 11.45
N GLU A 47 -12.51 31.76 10.40
CA GLU A 47 -11.61 31.85 9.25
C GLU A 47 -10.22 32.37 9.61
N SER A 48 -10.16 33.32 10.56
CA SER A 48 -8.92 34.02 10.95
C SER A 48 -7.82 33.07 11.44
N ILE A 49 -8.17 31.99 12.15
CA ILE A 49 -7.18 31.02 12.66
C ILE A 49 -6.67 30.09 11.55
N PHE A 50 -7.48 29.81 10.52
CA PHE A 50 -7.13 28.92 9.42
C PHE A 50 -6.41 29.65 8.29
N ARG A 51 -6.60 30.96 8.17
CA ARG A 51 -5.89 31.85 7.24
C ARG A 51 -4.54 32.35 7.78
N ARG A 52 -4.19 32.02 9.02
CA ARG A 52 -2.91 32.45 9.62
C ARG A 52 -1.74 31.89 8.80
N VAL A 53 -0.71 32.70 8.67
CA VAL A 53 0.58 32.35 8.06
C VAL A 53 1.67 32.44 9.12
N ASP A 54 2.74 31.68 8.92
CA ASP A 54 3.97 31.83 9.70
C ASP A 54 4.79 33.05 9.25
N LYS A 55 5.94 33.25 9.88
CA LYS A 55 6.87 34.35 9.60
C LYS A 55 7.37 34.40 8.14
N ASP A 56 7.41 33.25 7.48
CA ASP A 56 7.85 33.11 6.08
C ASP A 56 6.68 33.20 5.09
N GLY A 57 5.46 33.48 5.57
CA GLY A 57 4.26 33.56 4.75
C GLY A 57 3.71 32.19 4.35
N ASN A 58 4.14 31.10 5.00
CA ASN A 58 3.61 29.77 4.75
C ASN A 58 2.23 29.62 5.40
N GLY A 59 1.22 29.34 4.58
CA GLY A 59 -0.10 28.97 5.06
C GLY A 59 -0.20 27.48 5.41
N ALA A 60 -1.39 27.05 5.82
CA ALA A 60 -1.66 25.65 6.17
C ALA A 60 -1.22 24.64 5.11
N LEU A 61 -1.40 24.96 3.82
CA LEU A 61 -1.05 24.05 2.73
C LEU A 61 0.47 23.99 2.49
N HIS A 62 1.19 25.11 2.64
CA HIS A 62 2.65 25.13 2.60
C HIS A 62 3.24 24.30 3.75
N ILE A 63 2.70 24.44 4.96
CA ILE A 63 3.13 23.67 6.14
C ILE A 63 2.82 22.18 5.98
N ALA A 64 1.67 21.83 5.40
CA ALA A 64 1.34 20.43 5.11
C ALA A 64 2.21 19.84 3.98
N ALA A 65 2.68 20.69 3.07
CA ALA A 65 3.57 20.32 1.99
C ALA A 65 5.03 20.23 2.44
N SER A 66 5.41 20.98 3.48
CA SER A 66 6.77 20.98 4.02
C SER A 66 7.03 19.73 4.84
N ASN A 67 8.26 19.24 4.73
CA ASN A 67 8.73 18.11 5.52
C ASN A 67 9.66 18.66 6.61
N THR A 68 9.09 19.31 7.62
CA THR A 68 9.90 19.97 8.65
C THR A 68 10.71 18.93 9.43
N ASP A 69 12.02 18.99 9.22
CA ASP A 69 13.10 18.29 9.90
C ASP A 69 13.22 16.76 9.67
N GLN A 70 14.05 16.39 8.68
CA GLN A 70 14.39 14.99 8.32
C GLN A 70 14.91 14.15 9.50
N GLN A 71 15.38 14.76 10.59
CA GLN A 71 15.93 14.07 11.76
C GLN A 71 14.88 13.73 12.83
N ASN A 72 13.78 14.50 12.91
CA ASN A 72 12.72 14.33 13.91
C ASN A 72 11.36 13.96 13.29
N MET A 73 11.41 13.36 12.10
CA MET A 73 10.23 12.91 11.37
C MET A 73 9.41 11.95 12.23
N GLN A 74 8.22 12.39 12.65
CA GLN A 74 7.14 11.46 12.98
C GLN A 74 6.73 10.77 11.68
N ARG A 75 7.49 9.74 11.31
CA ARG A 75 7.12 8.85 10.21
C ARG A 75 5.73 8.31 10.52
N TRP A 76 4.89 8.19 9.49
CA TRP A 76 3.66 7.43 9.66
C TRP A 76 4.04 6.02 10.13
N PRO A 77 3.30 5.39 11.05
CA PRO A 77 3.67 4.08 11.59
C PRO A 77 3.38 2.97 10.56
N ILE A 78 4.14 2.96 9.46
CA ILE A 78 3.96 2.09 8.30
C ILE A 78 5.33 1.73 7.72
N PRO A 79 5.58 0.46 7.40
CA PRO A 79 6.80 0.04 6.75
C PRO A 79 6.82 0.46 5.26
N GLY A 80 8.01 0.78 4.74
CA GLY A 80 8.23 1.02 3.32
C GLY A 80 8.09 2.49 2.89
N ASP A 81 9.13 3.02 2.25
CA ASP A 81 9.21 4.43 1.86
C ASP A 81 8.17 4.81 0.79
N ALA A 82 7.71 3.85 -0.03
CA ALA A 82 6.62 4.08 -0.97
C ALA A 82 5.26 4.31 -0.28
N LEU A 83 5.00 3.61 0.83
CA LEU A 83 3.78 3.80 1.62
C LEU A 83 3.83 5.11 2.39
N GLN A 84 5.01 5.52 2.87
CA GLN A 84 5.22 6.85 3.42
C GLN A 84 4.87 7.93 2.39
N MET A 85 5.39 7.82 1.16
CA MET A 85 5.08 8.77 0.08
C MET A 85 3.59 8.86 -0.21
N GLN A 86 2.90 7.71 -0.28
CA GLN A 86 1.45 7.67 -0.47
C GLN A 86 0.71 8.42 0.64
N TRP A 87 1.17 8.32 1.89
CA TRP A 87 0.53 8.97 3.02
C TRP A 87 0.81 10.47 3.08
N GLU A 88 2.00 10.93 2.69
CA GLU A 88 2.27 12.36 2.52
C GLU A 88 1.33 12.99 1.48
N ILE A 89 1.10 12.30 0.36
CA ILE A 89 0.14 12.75 -0.66
C ILE A 89 -1.28 12.81 -0.10
N LYS A 90 -1.71 11.77 0.63
CA LYS A 90 -3.04 11.71 1.25
C LYS A 90 -3.21 12.77 2.33
N TRP A 91 -2.16 13.06 3.10
CA TRP A 91 -2.15 14.11 4.11
C TRP A 91 -2.29 15.48 3.48
N ASN A 92 -1.46 15.78 2.48
CA ASN A 92 -1.51 17.05 1.77
C ASN A 92 -2.89 17.28 1.11
N LYS A 93 -3.46 16.24 0.48
CA LYS A 93 -4.83 16.28 -0.05
C LYS A 93 -5.89 16.47 1.02
N PHE A 94 -5.74 15.83 2.18
CA PHE A 94 -6.66 15.99 3.29
C PHE A 94 -6.67 17.43 3.80
N VAL A 95 -5.50 18.05 3.96
CA VAL A 95 -5.37 19.46 4.37
C VAL A 95 -5.99 20.37 3.30
N LYS A 96 -5.62 20.19 2.03
CA LYS A 96 -6.18 20.95 0.90
C LYS A 96 -7.70 20.90 0.85
N ASN A 97 -8.29 19.70 1.02
CA ASN A 97 -9.74 19.51 0.97
C ASN A 97 -10.47 19.91 2.27
N SER A 98 -9.74 20.15 3.35
CA SER A 98 -10.31 20.58 4.63
C SER A 98 -10.42 22.10 4.76
N MET A 99 -9.73 22.86 3.90
CA MET A 99 -9.75 24.32 3.88
C MET A 99 -10.64 24.84 2.73
N PRO A 100 -11.40 25.92 2.93
CA PRO A 100 -12.08 26.61 1.82
C PRO A 100 -11.07 27.08 0.75
N GLU A 101 -11.46 27.04 -0.53
CA GLU A 101 -10.55 27.33 -1.67
C GLU A 101 -9.86 28.70 -1.56
N ASN A 102 -10.52 29.70 -0.96
CA ASN A 102 -10.02 31.07 -0.80
C ASN A 102 -9.02 31.25 0.36
N PHE A 103 -8.69 30.19 1.10
CA PHE A 103 -7.79 30.26 2.27
C PHE A 103 -6.38 29.78 1.96
N CYS A 104 -6.20 29.12 0.80
CA CYS A 104 -4.91 28.65 0.37
C CYS A 104 -4.07 29.84 -0.12
N VAL A 105 -3.01 30.16 0.60
CA VAL A 105 -2.00 31.11 0.16
C VAL A 105 -1.33 30.53 -1.09
N GLY A 106 -1.36 31.28 -2.19
CA GLY A 106 -0.79 30.81 -3.46
C GLY A 106 0.73 30.73 -3.43
N HIS A 107 1.39 31.74 -2.84
CA HIS A 107 2.84 31.84 -2.76
C HIS A 107 3.27 32.35 -1.37
N ASN A 108 4.33 31.76 -0.82
CA ASN A 108 4.96 32.27 0.41
C ASN A 108 5.86 33.49 0.11
N ASN A 109 6.56 34.00 1.12
CA ASN A 109 7.45 35.17 0.95
C ASN A 109 8.61 34.91 -0.02
N ASN A 110 8.96 33.64 -0.27
CA ASN A 110 9.97 33.23 -1.24
C ASN A 110 9.42 33.06 -2.66
N GLY A 111 8.12 33.28 -2.87
CA GLY A 111 7.47 33.04 -4.16
C GLY A 111 7.24 31.56 -4.49
N GLU A 112 7.27 30.66 -3.51
CA GLU A 112 7.04 29.23 -3.70
C GLU A 112 5.58 28.84 -3.47
N THR A 113 5.04 27.99 -4.36
CA THR A 113 3.73 27.36 -4.17
C THR A 113 3.83 26.14 -3.26
N PRO A 114 2.73 25.72 -2.60
CA PRO A 114 2.71 24.49 -1.82
C PRO A 114 3.11 23.25 -2.65
N GLU A 115 2.69 23.19 -3.92
CA GLU A 115 3.06 22.10 -4.83
C GLU A 115 4.58 22.06 -5.12
N ALA A 116 5.22 23.23 -5.26
CA ALA A 116 6.66 23.31 -5.46
C ALA A 116 7.43 22.86 -4.20
N ILE A 117 6.99 23.29 -3.01
CA ILE A 117 7.56 22.85 -1.72
C ILE A 117 7.41 21.34 -1.58
N PHE A 118 6.22 20.78 -1.83
CA PHE A 118 5.98 19.34 -1.72
C PHE A 118 6.94 18.54 -2.60
N THR A 119 7.08 18.94 -3.87
CA THR A 119 7.96 18.28 -4.84
C THR A 119 9.42 18.35 -4.40
N ARG A 120 9.87 19.50 -3.90
CA ARG A 120 11.25 19.73 -3.46
C ARG A 120 11.58 18.92 -2.21
N GLU A 121 10.73 18.97 -1.20
CA GLU A 121 10.92 18.33 0.11
C GLU A 121 10.77 16.79 0.06
N HIS A 122 9.94 16.26 -0.85
CA HIS A 122 9.68 14.83 -0.97
C HIS A 122 10.51 14.13 -2.04
N LYS A 123 11.41 14.84 -2.74
CA LYS A 123 12.25 14.26 -3.81
C LYS A 123 13.00 12.99 -3.38
N LYS A 124 13.63 13.01 -2.20
CA LYS A 124 14.35 11.85 -1.64
C LYS A 124 13.40 10.70 -1.30
N LEU A 125 12.19 11.00 -0.84
CA LEU A 125 11.18 9.99 -0.50
C LEU A 125 10.62 9.33 -1.76
N VAL A 126 10.45 10.09 -2.85
CA VAL A 126 10.10 9.55 -4.17
C VAL A 126 11.20 8.62 -4.67
N GLU A 127 12.47 8.99 -4.57
CA GLU A 127 13.60 8.15 -5.01
C GLU A 127 13.68 6.84 -4.23
N THR A 128 13.72 6.91 -2.90
CA THR A 128 13.77 5.74 -2.01
C THR A 128 12.50 4.87 -2.12
N GLY A 129 11.33 5.49 -2.22
CA GLY A 129 10.07 4.78 -2.46
C GLY A 129 10.03 4.07 -3.82
N SER A 130 10.59 4.68 -4.86
CA SER A 130 10.70 4.08 -6.20
C SER A 130 11.62 2.86 -6.17
N GLU A 131 12.78 2.99 -5.53
CA GLU A 131 13.73 1.88 -5.37
C GLU A 131 13.11 0.72 -4.59
N TRP A 132 12.41 1.01 -3.49
CA TRP A 132 11.71 0.01 -2.69
C TRP A 132 10.66 -0.74 -3.52
N MET A 133 9.85 -0.02 -4.32
CA MET A 133 8.87 -0.65 -5.20
C MET A 133 9.52 -1.48 -6.29
N ARG A 134 10.61 -1.00 -6.88
CA ARG A 134 11.34 -1.72 -7.93
C ARG A 134 11.91 -3.03 -7.41
N LYS A 135 12.60 -3.01 -6.27
CA LYS A 135 13.16 -4.21 -5.61
C LYS A 135 12.07 -5.22 -5.24
N THR A 136 10.93 -4.73 -4.74
CA THR A 136 9.78 -5.57 -4.40
C THR A 136 9.20 -6.21 -5.67
N ALA A 137 8.95 -5.42 -6.72
CA ALA A 137 8.42 -5.91 -7.98
C ALA A 137 9.38 -6.88 -8.69
N GLU A 138 10.69 -6.65 -8.68
CA GLU A 138 11.71 -7.58 -9.19
C GLU A 138 11.65 -8.92 -8.45
N SER A 139 11.70 -8.88 -7.10
CA SER A 139 11.68 -10.08 -6.27
C SER A 139 10.41 -10.90 -6.48
N CYS A 140 9.24 -10.24 -6.49
CA CYS A 140 7.97 -10.92 -6.70
C CYS A 140 7.78 -11.40 -8.15
N SER A 141 8.35 -10.70 -9.14
CA SER A 141 8.36 -11.15 -10.54
C SER A 141 9.12 -12.46 -10.71
N LEU A 142 10.25 -12.63 -10.03
CA LEU A 142 11.00 -13.89 -10.05
C LEU A 142 10.15 -15.04 -9.51
N VAL A 143 9.47 -14.84 -8.38
CA VAL A 143 8.58 -15.86 -7.79
C VAL A 143 7.40 -16.17 -8.73
N ALA A 144 6.78 -15.15 -9.33
CA ALA A 144 5.69 -15.32 -10.29
C ALA A 144 6.15 -16.06 -11.56
N ALA A 145 7.33 -15.74 -12.09
CA ALA A 145 7.89 -16.45 -13.24
C ALA A 145 8.13 -17.93 -12.92
N LEU A 146 8.72 -18.23 -11.75
CA LEU A 146 8.94 -19.60 -11.30
C LEU A 146 7.63 -20.39 -11.17
N ILE A 147 6.60 -19.83 -10.55
CA ILE A 147 5.29 -20.49 -10.43
C ILE A 147 4.66 -20.69 -11.82
N ALA A 148 4.76 -19.72 -12.72
CA ALA A 148 4.24 -19.85 -14.08
C ALA A 148 4.95 -20.99 -14.84
N THR A 149 6.27 -21.08 -14.75
CA THR A 149 7.05 -22.16 -15.37
C THR A 149 6.67 -23.53 -14.82
N VAL A 150 6.57 -23.66 -13.49
CA VAL A 150 6.18 -24.93 -12.86
C VAL A 150 4.75 -25.29 -13.24
N ALA A 151 3.80 -24.36 -13.13
CA ALA A 151 2.40 -24.60 -13.49
C ALA A 151 2.25 -25.00 -14.98
N PHE A 152 2.97 -24.33 -15.89
CA PHE A 152 3.00 -24.68 -17.30
C PHE A 152 3.54 -26.10 -17.54
N ALA A 153 4.68 -26.44 -16.91
CA ALA A 153 5.26 -27.78 -17.01
C ALA A 153 4.32 -28.87 -16.45
N THR A 154 3.61 -28.60 -15.35
CA THR A 154 2.61 -29.52 -14.80
C THR A 154 1.39 -29.66 -15.69
N SER A 155 0.99 -28.61 -16.41
CA SER A 155 -0.14 -28.66 -17.34
C SER A 155 0.17 -29.49 -18.59
N THR A 156 1.45 -29.57 -19.00
CA THR A 156 1.87 -30.37 -20.16
C THR A 156 2.28 -31.79 -19.78
N SER A 157 2.63 -32.02 -18.51
CA SER A 157 3.06 -33.33 -18.00
C SER A 157 1.96 -33.94 -17.12
N LEU A 158 0.97 -34.57 -17.76
CA LEU A 158 -0.19 -35.14 -17.06
C LEU A 158 0.20 -36.34 -16.18
N PRO A 159 -0.27 -36.40 -14.92
CA PRO A 159 -0.12 -37.57 -14.07
C PRO A 159 -0.73 -38.80 -14.73
N GLY A 160 0.04 -39.89 -14.85
CA GLY A 160 -0.40 -41.15 -15.47
C GLY A 160 -0.35 -41.17 -17.00
N GLY A 161 0.05 -40.08 -17.67
CA GLY A 161 0.20 -40.02 -19.12
C GLY A 161 -1.12 -40.00 -19.92
N THR A 162 -1.00 -40.14 -21.23
CA THR A 162 -2.13 -40.17 -22.17
C THR A 162 -2.31 -41.55 -22.78
N SER A 163 -3.55 -41.94 -23.06
CA SER A 163 -3.85 -43.23 -23.72
C SER A 163 -3.41 -43.18 -25.17
N ASP A 164 -2.60 -44.16 -25.59
CA ASP A 164 -2.12 -44.31 -26.97
C ASP A 164 -3.26 -44.48 -28.00
N GLN A 165 -4.45 -44.90 -27.55
CA GLN A 165 -5.60 -45.15 -28.43
C GLN A 165 -6.47 -43.91 -28.69
N ASN A 166 -6.45 -42.91 -27.80
CA ASN A 166 -7.43 -41.80 -27.83
C ASN A 166 -6.84 -40.43 -27.48
N GLY A 167 -5.58 -40.35 -27.06
CA GLY A 167 -4.92 -39.13 -26.58
C GLY A 167 -5.50 -38.56 -25.29
N LYS A 168 -6.46 -39.24 -24.64
CA LYS A 168 -7.11 -38.79 -23.40
C LYS A 168 -6.22 -39.09 -22.19
N PRO A 169 -6.28 -38.27 -21.12
CA PRO A 169 -5.55 -38.56 -19.88
C PRO A 169 -6.01 -39.90 -19.30
N LEU A 170 -5.07 -40.77 -18.91
CA LEU A 170 -5.41 -42.09 -18.33
C LEU A 170 -6.26 -41.96 -17.06
N MET A 171 -6.03 -40.91 -16.28
CA MET A 171 -6.68 -40.67 -14.99
C MET A 171 -7.83 -39.65 -15.07
N ALA A 172 -8.39 -39.41 -16.27
CA ALA A 172 -9.44 -38.41 -16.48
C ALA A 172 -10.73 -38.64 -15.68
N THR A 173 -10.96 -39.84 -15.15
CA THR A 173 -12.15 -40.18 -14.36
C THR A 173 -11.96 -39.92 -12.86
N GLU A 174 -10.72 -39.73 -12.40
CA GLU A 174 -10.41 -39.53 -10.99
C GLU A 174 -10.67 -38.08 -10.58
N PRO A 175 -11.39 -37.83 -9.46
CA PRO A 175 -11.69 -36.47 -9.01
C PRO A 175 -10.41 -35.68 -8.69
N ALA A 176 -9.36 -36.34 -8.19
CA ALA A 176 -8.07 -35.72 -7.92
C ALA A 176 -7.40 -35.18 -9.21
N PHE A 177 -7.65 -35.78 -10.37
CA PHE A 177 -7.10 -35.33 -11.65
C PHE A 177 -7.76 -34.02 -12.09
N HIS A 178 -9.08 -33.89 -11.92
CA HIS A 178 -9.78 -32.64 -12.18
C HIS A 178 -9.32 -31.52 -11.25
N VAL A 179 -9.16 -31.80 -9.95
CA VAL A 179 -8.64 -30.82 -8.98
C VAL A 179 -7.23 -30.38 -9.37
N PHE A 180 -6.35 -31.34 -9.72
CA PHE A 180 -5.01 -31.05 -10.22
C PHE A 180 -5.04 -30.14 -11.46
N ALA A 181 -5.76 -30.53 -12.51
CA ALA A 181 -5.76 -29.80 -13.77
C ALA A 181 -6.32 -28.38 -13.62
N VAL A 182 -7.44 -28.21 -12.91
CA VAL A 182 -8.07 -26.90 -12.69
C VAL A 182 -7.18 -26.00 -11.84
N SER A 183 -6.62 -26.51 -10.75
CA SER A 183 -5.75 -25.72 -9.87
C SER A 183 -4.41 -25.36 -10.54
N SER A 184 -3.83 -26.23 -11.38
CA SER A 184 -2.66 -25.88 -12.20
C SER A 184 -2.95 -24.72 -13.15
N LEU A 185 -4.11 -24.76 -13.82
CA LEU A 185 -4.51 -23.69 -14.76
C LEU A 185 -4.74 -22.36 -14.03
N ILE A 186 -5.43 -22.40 -12.88
CA ILE A 186 -5.62 -21.23 -12.02
C ILE A 186 -4.27 -20.67 -11.58
N ALA A 187 -3.34 -21.52 -11.14
CA ALA A 187 -2.00 -21.11 -10.74
C ALA A 187 -1.28 -20.38 -11.88
N LEU A 188 -1.30 -20.95 -13.10
CA LEU A 188 -0.69 -20.35 -14.28
C LEU A 188 -1.28 -18.98 -14.61
N CYS A 189 -2.61 -18.87 -14.69
CA CYS A 189 -3.30 -17.62 -15.03
C CYS A 189 -3.00 -16.50 -14.04
N PHE A 190 -3.09 -16.78 -12.73
CA PHE A 190 -2.79 -15.80 -11.69
C PHE A 190 -1.29 -15.49 -11.60
N SER A 191 -0.41 -16.43 -11.93
CA SER A 191 1.03 -16.15 -11.93
C SER A 191 1.43 -15.22 -13.08
N VAL A 192 0.90 -15.45 -14.29
CA VAL A 192 1.12 -14.57 -15.44
C VAL A 192 0.53 -13.18 -15.18
N THR A 193 -0.69 -13.11 -14.63
CA THR A 193 -1.32 -11.83 -14.27
C THR A 193 -0.47 -11.05 -13.26
N SER A 194 0.07 -11.74 -12.24
CA SER A 194 0.98 -11.15 -11.26
C SER A 194 2.26 -10.60 -11.91
N LEU A 195 2.87 -11.38 -12.80
CA LEU A 195 4.07 -10.99 -13.54
C LEU A 195 3.84 -9.73 -14.39
N VAL A 196 2.71 -9.67 -15.11
CA VAL A 196 2.33 -8.49 -15.90
C VAL A 196 2.19 -7.25 -15.01
N MET A 197 1.56 -7.38 -13.83
CA MET A 197 1.41 -6.26 -12.90
C MET A 197 2.74 -5.76 -12.35
N PHE A 198 3.66 -6.66 -11.98
CA PHE A 198 4.99 -6.25 -11.51
C PHE A 198 5.85 -5.66 -12.64
N LEU A 199 5.79 -6.19 -13.86
CA LEU A 199 6.41 -5.56 -15.03
C LEU A 199 5.84 -4.16 -15.29
N ALA A 200 4.54 -3.96 -15.09
CA ALA A 200 3.89 -2.66 -15.19
C ALA A 200 4.32 -1.65 -14.10
N ILE A 201 4.92 -2.13 -13.00
CA ILE A 201 5.58 -1.30 -11.98
C ILE A 201 7.00 -0.99 -12.44
N LEU A 202 7.77 -1.99 -12.87
CA LEU A 202 9.17 -1.82 -13.32
C LEU A 202 9.30 -0.88 -14.52
N THR A 203 8.29 -0.84 -15.38
CA THR A 203 8.21 0.05 -16.55
C THR A 203 7.58 1.41 -16.24
N SER A 204 7.15 1.65 -15.00
CA SER A 204 6.56 2.93 -14.60
C SER A 204 7.61 4.04 -14.52
N ARG A 205 7.20 5.28 -14.75
CA ARG A 205 8.06 6.47 -14.64
C ARG A 205 8.31 6.91 -13.19
N PHE A 206 7.59 6.33 -12.22
CA PHE A 206 7.64 6.68 -10.80
C PHE A 206 7.54 8.19 -10.53
N SER A 207 6.54 8.84 -11.15
CA SER A 207 6.26 10.23 -10.80
C SER A 207 5.64 10.30 -9.41
N GLU A 208 5.83 11.41 -8.70
CA GLU A 208 5.26 11.65 -7.38
C GLU A 208 3.76 11.31 -7.31
N LYS A 209 3.00 11.72 -8.33
CA LYS A 209 1.54 11.51 -8.41
C LYS A 209 1.15 10.04 -8.51
N ASP A 210 2.03 9.20 -9.07
CA ASP A 210 1.74 7.77 -9.25
C ASP A 210 1.66 7.04 -7.91
N PHE A 211 2.35 7.52 -6.87
CA PHE A 211 2.34 6.96 -5.51
C PHE A 211 0.99 7.12 -4.79
N ASP A 212 0.10 7.99 -5.28
CA ASP A 212 -1.23 8.17 -4.68
C ASP A 212 -2.09 6.89 -4.75
N LYS A 213 -2.23 6.38 -5.97
CA LYS A 213 -3.16 5.27 -6.28
C LYS A 213 -2.61 4.30 -7.29
N VAL A 214 -2.00 4.77 -8.39
CA VAL A 214 -1.62 3.92 -9.53
C VAL A 214 -0.61 2.85 -9.12
N LEU A 215 0.50 3.28 -8.50
CA LEU A 215 1.57 2.39 -8.07
C LEU A 215 1.13 1.43 -6.94
N PRO A 216 0.52 1.90 -5.83
CA PRO A 216 -0.02 1.02 -4.79
C PRO A 216 -1.04 0.01 -5.32
N TRP A 217 -1.90 0.41 -6.25
CA TRP A 217 -2.93 -0.46 -6.82
C TRP A 217 -2.34 -1.56 -7.70
N LYS A 218 -1.37 -1.22 -8.55
CA LYS A 218 -0.60 -2.22 -9.33
C LYS A 218 0.09 -3.23 -8.42
N LEU A 219 0.74 -2.74 -7.36
CA LEU A 219 1.43 -3.58 -6.37
C LEU A 219 0.44 -4.53 -5.68
N LEU A 220 -0.73 -4.02 -5.30
CA LEU A 220 -1.77 -4.80 -4.64
C LEU A 220 -2.35 -5.88 -5.56
N MET A 221 -2.68 -5.53 -6.82
CA MET A 221 -3.14 -6.51 -7.80
C MET A 221 -2.07 -7.57 -8.10
N GLY A 222 -0.80 -7.17 -8.20
CA GLY A 222 0.32 -8.11 -8.38
C GLY A 222 0.43 -9.09 -7.21
N LEU A 223 0.42 -8.61 -5.97
CA LEU A 223 0.54 -9.43 -4.77
C LEU A 223 -0.68 -10.34 -4.55
N THR A 224 -1.90 -9.84 -4.72
CA THR A 224 -3.13 -10.67 -4.62
C THR A 224 -3.08 -11.85 -5.59
N SER A 225 -2.75 -11.55 -6.85
CA SER A 225 -2.60 -12.55 -7.90
C SER A 225 -1.49 -13.55 -7.56
N LEU A 226 -0.36 -13.08 -7.01
CA LEU A 226 0.74 -13.96 -6.58
C LEU A 226 0.31 -14.93 -5.47
N PHE A 227 -0.37 -14.44 -4.44
CA PHE A 227 -0.83 -15.30 -3.34
C PHE A 227 -1.81 -16.37 -3.82
N LEU A 228 -2.74 -15.99 -4.71
CA LEU A 228 -3.68 -16.94 -5.28
C LEU A 228 -2.97 -17.99 -6.16
N ALA A 229 -1.94 -17.58 -6.90
CA ALA A 229 -1.10 -18.50 -7.66
C ALA A 229 -0.35 -19.49 -6.75
N ILE A 230 0.24 -19.02 -5.64
CA ILE A 230 0.92 -19.87 -4.65
C ILE A 230 -0.06 -20.90 -4.08
N VAL A 231 -1.21 -20.46 -3.57
CA VAL A 231 -2.22 -21.36 -2.98
C VAL A 231 -2.68 -22.40 -4.00
N SER A 232 -2.99 -21.96 -5.23
CA SER A 232 -3.45 -22.87 -6.27
C SER A 232 -2.36 -23.87 -6.70
N MET A 233 -1.11 -23.44 -6.76
CA MET A 233 0.02 -24.32 -7.07
C MET A 233 0.23 -25.38 -5.97
N LEU A 234 0.05 -25.02 -4.69
CA LEU A 234 0.12 -25.97 -3.58
C LEU A 234 -1.01 -27.00 -3.65
N VAL A 235 -2.24 -26.57 -3.97
CA VAL A 235 -3.38 -27.48 -4.18
C VAL A 235 -3.12 -28.44 -5.34
N SER A 236 -2.62 -27.92 -6.46
CA SER A 236 -2.23 -28.73 -7.62
C SER A 236 -1.17 -29.76 -7.25
N PHE A 237 -0.10 -29.34 -6.58
CA PHE A 237 0.97 -30.23 -6.18
C PHE A 237 0.47 -31.37 -5.28
N CYS A 238 -0.36 -31.06 -4.27
CA CYS A 238 -0.97 -32.08 -3.41
C CYS A 238 -1.85 -33.06 -4.20
N ALA A 239 -2.67 -32.57 -5.12
CA ALA A 239 -3.55 -33.40 -5.95
C ALA A 239 -2.78 -34.27 -6.94
N GLY A 240 -1.76 -33.72 -7.61
CA GLY A 240 -0.92 -34.45 -8.55
C GLY A 240 -0.07 -35.51 -7.85
N HIS A 241 0.47 -35.20 -6.68
CA HIS A 241 1.34 -36.12 -5.95
C HIS A 241 0.55 -37.18 -5.15
N PHE A 242 -0.76 -37.02 -4.94
CA PHE A 242 -1.65 -38.11 -4.49
C PHE A 242 -1.54 -39.33 -5.40
N PHE A 243 -1.48 -39.12 -6.72
CA PHE A 243 -1.31 -40.20 -7.71
C PHE A 243 0.06 -40.87 -7.61
N VAL A 244 1.12 -40.12 -7.33
CA VAL A 244 2.48 -40.65 -7.14
C VAL A 244 2.61 -41.47 -5.85
N LEU A 245 1.85 -41.13 -4.80
CA LEU A 245 1.91 -41.81 -3.50
C LEU A 245 1.16 -43.15 -3.44
N GLN A 246 0.27 -43.43 -4.40
CA GLN A 246 -0.53 -44.66 -4.36
C GLN A 246 0.33 -45.92 -4.47
N ASP A 247 1.49 -45.87 -5.15
CA ASP A 247 2.21 -47.10 -5.54
C ASP A 247 3.54 -47.43 -4.84
N ALA A 248 4.25 -46.53 -4.10
CA ALA A 248 5.54 -46.98 -3.52
C ALA A 248 6.13 -46.36 -2.23
N LEU A 249 5.85 -45.13 -1.76
CA LEU A 249 6.71 -44.51 -0.72
C LEU A 249 5.98 -43.61 0.30
N LYS A 250 4.88 -44.08 0.90
CA LYS A 250 4.08 -43.31 1.87
C LYS A 250 4.87 -42.78 3.09
N VAL A 251 5.85 -43.55 3.60
CA VAL A 251 6.62 -43.20 4.81
C VAL A 251 7.81 -42.27 4.50
N ALA A 252 8.44 -42.39 3.33
CA ALA A 252 9.59 -41.58 2.94
C ALA A 252 9.21 -40.22 2.31
N ALA A 253 7.96 -40.05 1.89
CA ALA A 253 7.48 -38.80 1.30
C ALA A 253 7.22 -37.69 2.33
N PHE A 254 6.71 -38.04 3.52
CA PHE A 254 6.30 -37.07 4.56
C PHE A 254 7.42 -36.10 4.99
N PRO A 255 8.68 -36.53 5.20
CA PRO A 255 9.79 -35.62 5.50
C PRO A 255 10.08 -34.65 4.34
N VAL A 256 10.02 -35.12 3.09
CA VAL A 256 10.30 -34.31 1.88
C VAL A 256 9.25 -33.21 1.68
N TYR A 257 7.98 -33.52 1.94
CA TYR A 257 6.90 -32.52 1.95
C TYR A 257 7.09 -31.47 3.02
N THR A 258 7.47 -31.90 4.22
CA THR A 258 7.70 -30.97 5.32
C THR A 258 8.83 -30.00 4.97
N VAL A 259 9.93 -30.50 4.38
CA VAL A 259 11.06 -29.68 3.95
C VAL A 259 10.71 -28.74 2.79
N THR A 260 9.88 -29.15 1.82
CA THR A 260 9.53 -28.31 0.66
C THR A 260 8.46 -27.25 0.97
N PHE A 261 7.54 -27.52 1.89
CA PHE A 261 6.52 -26.53 2.30
C PHE A 261 7.08 -25.46 3.23
N ILE A 262 8.09 -25.76 4.06
CA ILE A 262 8.66 -24.81 5.02
C ILE A 262 9.11 -23.48 4.36
N PRO A 263 9.90 -23.47 3.27
CA PRO A 263 10.31 -22.23 2.60
C PRO A 263 9.13 -21.45 2.02
N ILE A 264 8.14 -22.14 1.44
CA ILE A 264 6.96 -21.52 0.80
C ILE A 264 6.06 -20.88 1.86
N SER A 265 5.79 -21.60 2.96
CA SER A 265 5.03 -21.09 4.10
C SER A 265 5.76 -19.94 4.79
N PHE A 266 7.07 -20.04 4.99
CA PHE A 266 7.88 -18.96 5.56
C PHE A 266 7.82 -17.70 4.70
N PHE A 267 7.96 -17.83 3.37
CA PHE A 267 7.85 -16.72 2.44
C PHE A 267 6.45 -16.09 2.47
N ALA A 268 5.39 -16.89 2.45
CA ALA A 268 4.02 -16.41 2.53
C ALA A 268 3.76 -15.63 3.84
N ILE A 269 4.22 -16.16 4.97
CA ILE A 269 4.12 -15.51 6.29
C ILE A 269 4.93 -14.20 6.32
N ALA A 270 6.12 -14.16 5.73
CA ALA A 270 6.96 -12.97 5.70
C ALA A 270 6.38 -11.84 4.82
N GLN A 271 5.71 -12.18 3.72
CA GLN A 271 5.10 -11.21 2.81
C GLN A 271 3.68 -10.78 3.22
N PHE A 272 3.02 -11.55 4.09
CA PHE A 272 1.65 -11.27 4.52
C PHE A 272 1.48 -9.92 5.27
N PRO A 273 2.38 -9.52 6.20
CA PRO A 273 2.31 -8.19 6.83
C PRO A 273 2.32 -7.06 5.81
N LEU A 274 3.18 -7.14 4.79
CA LEU A 274 3.26 -6.12 3.74
C LEU A 274 1.93 -5.98 2.98
N TYR A 275 1.29 -7.11 2.67
CA TYR A 275 -0.01 -7.12 2.00
C TYR A 275 -1.09 -6.43 2.86
N ILE A 276 -1.16 -6.76 4.15
CA ILE A 276 -2.11 -6.15 5.08
C ILE A 276 -1.86 -4.64 5.21
N ASP A 277 -0.60 -4.22 5.31
CA ASP A 277 -0.23 -2.80 5.38
C ASP A 277 -0.61 -2.06 4.10
N LEU A 278 -0.44 -2.67 2.93
CA LEU A 278 -0.84 -2.09 1.64
C LEU A 278 -2.36 -1.99 1.49
N VAL A 279 -3.12 -3.02 1.87
CA VAL A 279 -4.58 -2.99 1.90
C VAL A 279 -5.06 -1.87 2.84
N ARG A 280 -4.50 -1.83 4.05
CA ARG A 280 -4.83 -0.80 5.04
C ARG A 280 -4.48 0.58 4.51
N ALA A 281 -3.28 0.80 3.98
CA ALA A 281 -2.86 2.08 3.42
C ALA A 281 -3.73 2.51 2.24
N THR A 282 -4.17 1.58 1.39
CA THR A 282 -4.95 1.87 0.18
C THR A 282 -6.40 2.21 0.53
N PHE A 283 -7.08 1.34 1.29
CA PHE A 283 -8.51 1.46 1.58
C PHE A 283 -8.81 2.27 2.84
N TRP A 284 -7.90 2.28 3.82
CA TRP A 284 -8.08 3.00 5.08
C TRP A 284 -7.20 4.25 5.11
N SER A 285 -7.82 5.42 4.98
CA SER A 285 -7.15 6.68 5.31
C SER A 285 -7.33 6.97 6.81
N PRO A 286 -6.25 7.13 7.60
CA PRO A 286 -6.38 7.60 8.99
C PRO A 286 -6.97 9.02 9.07
N PHE A 287 -6.94 9.74 7.94
CA PHE A 287 -7.45 11.10 7.83
C PHE A 287 -8.97 11.14 7.63
N GLY A 288 -9.61 10.06 7.19
CA GLY A 288 -11.06 10.04 6.92
C GLY A 288 -11.48 10.95 5.77
N ASP A 289 -12.80 11.13 5.56
CA ASP A 289 -13.31 12.08 4.55
C ASP A 289 -13.46 13.48 5.20
N PRO A 290 -12.74 14.50 4.71
CA PRO A 290 -12.88 15.88 5.20
C PRO A 290 -14.31 16.40 5.07
N ARG A 291 -15.11 15.92 4.11
CA ARG A 291 -16.51 16.35 3.94
C ARG A 291 -17.42 15.85 5.06
N LYS A 292 -17.11 14.69 5.66
CA LYS A 292 -17.85 14.17 6.83
C LYS A 292 -17.54 14.95 8.10
N LEU A 293 -16.47 15.75 8.14
CA LEU A 293 -16.15 16.62 9.29
C LEU A 293 -17.08 17.83 9.38
N PHE A 294 -17.75 18.20 8.29
CA PHE A 294 -18.64 19.36 8.20
C PHE A 294 -20.12 18.99 8.00
N ALA A 295 -20.44 17.69 7.93
CA ALA A 295 -21.83 17.24 7.92
C ALA A 295 -22.49 17.60 9.27
N PRO A 296 -23.71 18.18 9.28
CA PRO A 296 -24.43 18.39 10.52
C PRO A 296 -24.60 17.04 11.23
N SER A 297 -24.33 16.99 12.52
CA SER A 297 -24.64 15.81 13.32
C SER A 297 -26.16 15.62 13.28
N GLU A 298 -26.62 14.59 12.56
CA GLU A 298 -27.97 14.09 12.72
C GLU A 298 -28.10 13.62 14.18
N TYR A 299 -28.86 14.39 14.97
CA TYR A 299 -29.30 14.03 16.31
C TYR A 299 -30.55 13.15 16.19
#